data_AF-A0A418NCM3-F1
#
_entry.id   AF-A0A418NCM3-F1
#
_cell.length_a   1.000
_cell.length_b   1.000
_cell.length_c   1.000
_cell.angle_alpha   90.00
_cell.angle_beta   90.00
_cell.angle_gamma   90.00
#
_symmetry.space_group_name_H-M   'P 1'
#
loop_
_entity.id
_entity.type
_entity.pdbx_description
1 polymer ?
#
loop_
_entity_poly.entity_id
_entity_poly.type
_entity_poly.pdbx_seq_one_letter_code
_entity_poly.pdbx_strand_id
1 'polypeptide(L)' 'MENDELKNIRSWFGSLPEKRKFEIHQAARLTYNSCAIEGNSLSENETFNLIVSELYKREVGKSNKNEKSR' A
#
# COMPACT_ATOMS: atom_id res chain seq x y z
N MET A 1 14.95 5.87 14.65
CA MET A 1 13.53 5.97 15.06
C MET A 1 12.69 5.41 13.92
N GLU A 2 11.91 4.36 14.18
CA GLU A 2 10.97 3.84 13.19
C GLU A 2 9.79 4.80 13.08
N ASN A 3 9.48 5.27 11.88
CA ASN A 3 8.44 6.25 11.59
C ASN A 3 7.05 5.67 11.99
N ASP A 4 6.26 6.41 12.77
CA ASP A 4 4.95 5.96 13.27
C ASP A 4 3.96 5.63 12.15
N GLU A 5 4.08 6.29 10.99
CA GLU A 5 3.27 5.97 9.81
C GLU A 5 3.57 4.55 9.28
N LEU A 6 4.85 4.17 9.23
CA LEU A 6 5.28 2.84 8.79
C LEU A 6 4.77 1.74 9.71
N LYS A 7 4.75 1.98 11.02
CA LYS A 7 4.16 1.05 12.00
C LYS A 7 2.66 0.87 11.79
N ASN A 8 1.93 1.97 11.56
CA ASN A 8 0.50 1.93 11.32
C ASN A 8 0.15 1.20 10.02
N ILE A 9 0.91 1.43 8.95
CA ILE A 9 0.76 0.73 7.67
C ILE A 9 0.97 -0.78 7.86
N ARG A 10 2.05 -1.19 8.55
CA ARG A 10 2.35 -2.61 8.82
C ARG A 10 1.27 -3.27 9.66
N SER A 11 0.81 -2.59 10.71
CA SER A 11 -0.25 -3.09 11.59
C SER A 11 -1.57 -3.24 10.83
N TRP A 12 -1.94 -2.24 10.01
CA TRP A 12 -3.13 -2.30 9.16
C TRP A 12 -3.04 -3.45 8.17
N PHE A 13 -1.94 -3.56 7.41
CA PHE A 13 -1.76 -4.65 6.47
C PHE A 13 -1.80 -6.01 7.17
N GLY A 14 -1.17 -6.13 8.35
CA GLY A 14 -1.20 -7.31 9.21
C GLY A 14 -2.60 -7.69 9.70
N SER A 15 -3.51 -6.72 9.86
CA SER A 15 -4.91 -6.94 10.26
C SER A 15 -5.83 -7.41 9.13
N LEU A 16 -5.39 -7.31 7.87
CA LEU A 16 -6.21 -7.71 6.73
C LEU A 16 -6.43 -9.23 6.66
N PRO A 17 -7.58 -9.69 6.14
CA PRO A 17 -7.81 -11.09 5.83
C PRO A 17 -6.74 -11.64 4.87
N GLU A 18 -6.38 -12.92 5.02
CA GLU A 18 -5.33 -13.55 4.22
C GLU A 18 -5.58 -13.46 2.72
N LYS A 19 -6.84 -13.67 2.29
CA LYS A 19 -7.25 -13.48 0.90
C LYS A 19 -6.91 -12.08 0.38
N ARG A 20 -7.14 -11.05 1.19
CA ARG A 20 -6.87 -9.66 0.81
C ARG A 20 -5.38 -9.37 0.72
N LYS A 21 -4.59 -9.90 1.66
CA LYS A 21 -3.11 -9.82 1.60
C LYS A 21 -2.59 -10.48 0.32
N PHE A 22 -3.11 -11.66 -0.01
CA PHE A 22 -2.75 -12.37 -1.25
C PHE A 22 -3.07 -11.54 -2.50
N GLU A 23 -4.27 -10.96 -2.59
CA GLU A 23 -4.66 -10.08 -3.70
C GLU A 23 -3.70 -8.88 -3.85
N ILE A 24 -3.30 -8.26 -2.73
CA ILE A 24 -2.35 -7.13 -2.74
C ILE A 24 -0.96 -7.57 -3.21
N HIS A 25 -0.46 -8.72 -2.75
CA HIS A 25 0.81 -9.27 -3.22
C HIS A 25 0.79 -9.55 -4.73
N GLN A 26 -0.30 -10.15 -5.23
CA GLN A 26 -0.44 -10.43 -6.65
C GLN A 26 -0.51 -9.14 -7.48
N ALA A 27 -1.24 -8.13 -7.01
CA ALA A 27 -1.30 -6.83 -7.66
C ALA A 27 0.08 -6.17 -7.70
N ALA A 28 0.83 -6.18 -6.58
CA ALA A 28 2.17 -5.61 -6.52
C ALA A 28 3.15 -6.28 -7.49
N ARG A 29 3.10 -7.62 -7.58
CA ARG A 29 3.93 -8.37 -8.51
C ARG A 29 3.60 -8.06 -9.97
N LEU A 30 2.31 -7.97 -10.31
CA LEU A 30 1.87 -7.59 -11.65
C LEU A 30 2.33 -6.17 -12.00
N THR A 31 2.16 -5.21 -11.08
CA THR A 31 2.62 -3.83 -11.28
C THR A 31 4.13 -3.76 -11.45
N TYR A 32 4.90 -4.45 -10.60
CA TYR A 32 6.36 -4.51 -10.72
C TYR A 32 6.77 -5.02 -12.10
N ASN A 33 6.20 -6.14 -12.55
CA ASN A 33 6.52 -6.70 -13.86
C ASN A 33 6.17 -5.73 -15.00
N SER A 34 5.01 -5.08 -14.95
CA SER A 34 4.61 -4.10 -15.96
C SER A 34 5.55 -2.88 -15.99
N CYS A 35 5.91 -2.34 -14.82
CA CYS A 35 6.81 -1.19 -14.73
C CYS A 35 8.27 -1.54 -15.05
N ALA A 36 8.70 -2.78 -14.78
CA ALA A 36 10.03 -3.24 -15.14
C ALA A 36 10.23 -3.27 -16.67
N ILE A 37 9.17 -3.59 -17.44
CA ILE A 37 9.19 -3.51 -18.91
C ILE A 37 9.40 -2.07 -19.39
N GLU A 38 8.88 -1.08 -18.65
CA GLU A 38 9.05 0.35 -18.94
C GLU A 38 10.39 0.92 -18.46
N GLY A 39 11.29 0.09 -17.92
CA GLY A 39 12.61 0.51 -17.43
C GLY A 39 12.60 1.13 -16.03
N ASN A 40 11.57 0.86 -15.23
CA ASN A 40 11.53 1.31 -13.84
C ASN A 40 12.60 0.59 -12.98
N SER A 41 13.27 1.34 -12.11
CA SER A 41 14.36 0.85 -11.25
C SER A 41 13.92 0.37 -9.86
N LEU A 42 12.63 0.51 -9.52
CA LEU A 42 12.10 0.05 -8.25
C LEU A 42 12.14 -1.48 -8.16
N SER A 43 12.57 -2.00 -7.02
CA SER A 43 12.45 -3.42 -6.70
C SER A 43 10.99 -3.81 -6.44
N GLU A 44 10.67 -5.10 -6.57
CA GLU A 44 9.34 -5.65 -6.25
C GLU A 44 8.88 -5.27 -4.83
N ASN A 45 9.80 -5.25 -3.87
CA ASN A 45 9.51 -4.87 -2.49
C ASN A 45 9.21 -3.37 -2.35
N GLU A 46 9.90 -2.50 -3.09
CA GLU A 46 9.59 -1.06 -3.12
C GLU A 46 8.23 -0.81 -3.77
N THR A 47 7.93 -1.47 -4.88
CA THR A 47 6.61 -1.42 -5.53
C THR A 47 5.51 -1.88 -4.56
N PHE A 48 5.73 -2.99 -3.84
CA PHE A 48 4.81 -3.47 -2.82
C PHE A 48 4.58 -2.43 -1.71
N ASN A 49 5.65 -1.86 -1.14
CA ASN A 49 5.53 -0.87 -0.08
C ASN A 49 4.77 0.39 -0.52
N LEU A 50 4.97 0.83 -1.77
CA LEU A 50 4.22 1.96 -2.34
C LEU A 50 2.73 1.65 -2.47
N ILE A 51 2.39 0.47 -3.00
CA ILE A 51 1.00 0.05 -3.17
C ILE A 51 0.30 -0.07 -1.81
N VAL A 52 0.94 -0.72 -0.83
CA VAL A 52 0.37 -0.89 0.51
C VAL A 52 0.20 0.47 1.19
N SER A 53 1.16 1.39 1.07
CA SER A 53 1.05 2.75 1.62
C SER A 53 -0.11 3.53 0.99
N GLU A 54 -0.26 3.45 -0.33
CA GLU A 54 -1.34 4.14 -1.05
C GLU A 54 -2.72 3.56 -0.70
N LEU A 55 -2.86 2.24 -0.60
CA LEU A 55 -4.09 1.60 -0.15
C LEU A 55 -4.45 1.99 1.28
N TYR A 56 -3.47 1.99 2.19
CA TYR A 56 -3.66 2.45 3.57
C TYR A 56 -4.19 3.89 3.62
N LYS A 57 -3.59 4.81 2.86
CA LYS A 57 -4.05 6.20 2.78
C LYS A 57 -5.48 6.32 2.24
N ARG A 58 -5.86 5.47 1.29
CA ARG A 58 -7.21 5.47 0.71
C ARG A 58 -8.27 4.87 1.62
N GLU A 59 -7.95 3.85 2.39
CA GLU A 59 -8.91 3.13 3.22
C GLU A 59 -9.00 3.72 4.63
N VAL A 60 -7.86 4.08 5.22
CA VAL A 60 -7.78 4.62 6.59
C VAL A 60 -7.71 6.15 6.59
N GLY A 61 -6.96 6.74 5.65
CA GLY A 61 -6.82 8.20 5.56
C GLY A 61 -8.07 8.95 5.08
N LYS A 62 -9.07 8.27 4.52
CA LYS A 62 -10.37 8.86 4.17
C LYS A 62 -11.23 9.24 5.38
N SER A 63 -10.92 8.74 6.57
CA SER A 63 -11.60 9.17 7.81
C SER A 63 -11.38 10.64 8.16
N ASN A 64 -10.47 11.36 7.48
CA ASN A 64 -10.11 12.75 7.82
C ASN A 64 -10.57 13.82 6.81
N LYS A 65 -11.27 13.49 5.71
CA LYS A 65 -11.64 14.48 4.67
C LYS A 65 -13.14 14.76 4.53
N ASN A 66 -14.00 14.28 5.42
CA ASN A 66 -15.44 14.54 5.37
C ASN A 66 -15.97 15.48 6.46
N GLU A 67 -15.11 16.32 7.07
CA GLU A 67 -15.51 17.31 8.07
C GLU A 67 -15.20 18.76 7.64
N LYS A 68 -15.46 19.12 6.37
CA LYS A 68 -15.54 20.53 5.95
C LYS A 68 -16.26 20.75 4.62
N SER A 69 -17.47 20.23 4.51
CA SER A 69 -18.48 20.73 3.55
C SER A 69 -19.84 20.70 4.24
N ARG A 70 -20.04 21.65 5.16
CA ARG A 70 -21.36 22.10 5.63
C ARG A 70 -21.43 23.60 5.43
#